data_AF-A0AA95KE22-F1
#
_entry.id   AF-A0AA95KE22-F1
#
_cell.length_a   1.000
_cell.length_b   1.000
_cell.length_c   1.000
_cell.angle_alpha   90.00
_cell.angle_beta   90.00
_cell.angle_gamma   90.00
#
_symmetry.space_group_name_H-M   'P 1'
#
loop_
_entity.id
_entity.type
_entity.pdbx_description
1 polymer ?
#
loop_
_entity_poly.entity_id
_entity_poly.type
_entity_poly.pdbx_seq_one_letter_code
_entity_poly.pdbx_strand_id
1 'polypeptide(L)'
;MTIISNSHLHLSSDWDNISGAEPSMPTEFSNPPSPEKSGFCAWMRDFFNYLTGTFGEKLAPSKLNSALDNIFNSMNEWKHDDPIYFNNREIELHIGSQKQVSFRSMEKEGTTYIVSSACHDMANPTPIQHQQSGGRSVAEALSYIKNAYPHQQVKALIPIAQSNKLVFSTRGHFVLLEVDINAGKIQSAKIHDSKGGLLDTFYRGAKHLTKQLLADENLGLDKNFAVTSEHHSDQSLLNGNDCGRFSAYYAKKIIDNDLSKANAVDARAFFEQNFKKTS
;
A
#
# COMPACT_ATOMS: atom_id res chain seq x y z
N MET A 1 57.76 11.80 -4.19
CA MET A 1 57.32 10.84 -3.15
C MET A 1 57.04 11.63 -1.88
N THR A 2 55.78 12.01 -1.66
CA THR A 2 55.30 12.50 -0.35
C THR A 2 53.83 12.15 -0.26
N ILE A 3 53.53 11.30 0.71
CA ILE A 3 52.19 10.88 1.11
C ILE A 3 51.63 12.02 1.98
N ILE A 4 50.41 12.48 1.70
CA ILE A 4 49.65 13.27 2.66
C ILE A 4 48.38 12.49 3.01
N SER A 5 48.28 12.23 4.31
CA SER A 5 47.28 11.45 5.04
C SER A 5 45.92 12.16 5.10
N ASN A 6 44.86 11.34 5.08
CA ASN A 6 43.53 11.52 5.70
C ASN A 6 43.57 12.40 6.97
N SER A 7 42.53 13.12 7.38
CA SER A 7 41.08 12.91 7.30
C SER A 7 40.42 14.16 7.90
N HIS A 8 39.28 14.60 7.37
CA HIS A 8 38.13 15.08 8.15
C HIS A 8 36.92 15.16 7.22
N LEU A 9 36.29 14.02 7.00
CA LEU A 9 34.89 13.96 6.59
C LEU A 9 34.08 14.51 7.76
N HIS A 10 33.57 15.73 7.60
CA HIS A 10 32.49 16.24 8.43
C HIS A 10 31.24 15.40 8.12
N LEU A 11 31.03 14.34 8.89
CA LEU A 11 29.71 13.75 9.08
C LEU A 11 28.90 14.76 9.87
N SER A 12 28.10 15.59 9.19
CA SER A 12 27.03 16.33 9.87
C SER A 12 26.03 15.30 10.38
N SER A 13 25.92 15.26 11.69
CA SER A 13 24.98 14.44 12.44
C SER A 13 23.57 14.98 12.27
N ASP A 14 22.89 14.61 11.19
CA ASP A 14 21.44 14.81 11.03
C ASP A 14 20.63 13.69 11.72
N TRP A 15 21.12 13.19 12.85
CA TRP A 15 20.38 12.28 13.73
C TRP A 15 19.41 13.02 14.66
N ASP A 16 19.58 14.34 14.80
CA ASP A 16 18.79 15.17 15.72
C ASP A 16 17.38 15.53 15.20
N ASN A 17 17.05 15.13 13.97
CA ASN A 17 15.74 15.40 13.35
C ASN A 17 14.76 14.21 13.36
N ILE A 18 15.05 13.12 14.08
CA ILE A 18 14.13 12.00 14.32
C ILE A 18 13.23 12.29 15.56
N SER A 19 12.95 13.57 15.82
CA SER A 19 11.95 14.02 16.81
C SER A 19 10.69 14.54 16.12
N GLY A 20 10.37 13.98 14.94
CA GLY A 20 9.04 14.10 14.34
C GLY A 20 8.02 13.53 15.33
N ALA A 21 7.28 14.42 15.97
CA ALA A 21 6.33 14.16 17.03
C ALA A 21 5.57 12.84 16.79
N GLU A 22 5.73 11.89 17.70
CA GLU A 22 4.78 10.77 17.77
C GLU A 22 3.38 11.38 17.87
N PRO A 23 2.45 11.06 16.96
CA PRO A 23 1.09 11.56 17.08
C PRO A 23 0.54 11.10 18.42
N SER A 24 0.26 12.05 19.31
CA SER A 24 -0.29 11.78 20.64
C SER A 24 -1.61 11.03 20.46
N MET A 25 -1.66 9.78 20.93
CA MET A 25 -2.86 8.96 20.91
C MET A 25 -3.99 9.68 21.66
N PRO A 26 -5.20 9.84 21.07
CA PRO A 26 -6.34 10.46 21.75
C PRO A 26 -6.68 9.74 23.06
N THR A 27 -7.12 10.51 24.05
CA THR A 27 -7.43 10.08 25.43
C THR A 27 -8.50 8.99 25.56
N GLU A 28 -9.34 8.76 24.54
CA GLU A 28 -10.30 7.64 24.57
C GLU A 28 -9.64 6.25 24.37
N PHE A 29 -8.35 6.25 23.99
CA PHE A 29 -7.52 5.07 23.84
C PHE A 29 -6.37 5.04 24.86
N SER A 30 -6.47 5.81 25.95
CA SER A 30 -5.44 5.84 27.01
C SER A 30 -5.58 4.69 28.01
N ASN A 31 -6.66 3.91 27.92
CA ASN A 31 -6.96 2.87 28.89
C ASN A 31 -6.66 1.49 28.27
N PRO A 32 -5.81 0.68 28.92
CA PRO A 32 -5.53 -0.68 28.46
C PRO A 32 -6.82 -1.53 28.47
N PRO A 33 -6.91 -2.56 27.62
CA PRO A 33 -8.06 -3.46 27.62
C PRO A 33 -8.25 -4.10 29.01
N SER A 34 -9.50 -4.13 29.49
CA SER A 34 -9.82 -4.73 30.79
C SER A 34 -9.70 -6.27 30.70
N PRO A 35 -8.97 -6.92 31.63
CA PRO A 35 -8.89 -8.38 31.71
C PRO A 35 -10.25 -9.05 31.90
N GLU A 36 -11.21 -8.34 32.49
CA GLU A 36 -12.47 -8.92 32.97
C GLU A 36 -13.48 -9.21 31.85
N LYS A 37 -13.26 -8.67 30.63
CA LYS A 37 -14.21 -8.77 29.52
C LYS A 37 -13.84 -9.82 28.45
N SER A 38 -12.70 -10.51 28.58
CA SER A 38 -12.23 -11.48 27.58
C SER A 38 -11.34 -12.57 28.20
N GLY A 39 -11.24 -13.76 27.57
CA GLY A 39 -10.32 -14.80 28.03
C GLY A 39 -8.86 -14.37 27.93
N PHE A 40 -7.96 -14.90 28.78
CA PHE A 40 -6.55 -14.47 28.92
C PHE A 40 -5.81 -14.28 27.58
N CYS A 41 -5.93 -15.23 26.65
CA CYS A 41 -5.27 -15.14 25.34
C CYS A 41 -5.80 -13.98 24.48
N ALA A 42 -7.11 -13.69 24.56
CA ALA A 42 -7.72 -12.57 23.85
C ALA A 42 -7.28 -11.25 24.48
N TRP A 43 -7.27 -11.16 25.81
CA TRP A 43 -6.77 -9.99 26.52
C TRP A 43 -5.30 -9.71 26.21
N MET A 44 -4.42 -10.71 26.25
CA MET A 44 -3.00 -10.54 25.91
C MET A 44 -2.80 -10.02 24.49
N ARG A 45 -3.53 -10.56 23.50
CA ARG A 45 -3.49 -10.07 22.12
C ARG A 45 -3.94 -8.61 22.05
N ASP A 46 -5.03 -8.28 22.70
CA ASP A 46 -5.60 -6.92 22.66
C ASP A 46 -4.69 -5.93 23.41
N PHE A 47 -3.99 -6.38 24.46
CA PHE A 47 -2.98 -5.61 25.17
C PHE A 47 -1.72 -5.37 24.33
N PHE A 48 -1.23 -6.38 23.59
CA PHE A 48 -0.14 -6.18 22.63
C PHE A 48 -0.53 -5.23 21.50
N ASN A 49 -1.76 -5.34 21.00
CA ASN A 49 -2.30 -4.43 20.01
C ASN A 49 -2.34 -3.00 20.54
N TYR A 50 -2.83 -2.81 21.78
CA TYR A 50 -2.79 -1.54 22.48
C TYR A 50 -1.37 -0.97 22.58
N LEU A 51 -0.40 -1.75 23.07
CA LEU A 51 0.99 -1.32 23.26
C LEU A 51 1.68 -0.93 21.95
N THR A 52 1.39 -1.64 20.86
CA THR A 52 2.02 -1.39 19.55
C THR A 52 1.24 -0.40 18.70
N GLY A 53 0.11 0.14 19.20
CA GLY A 53 -0.80 0.97 18.41
C GLY A 53 -1.39 0.24 17.20
N THR A 54 -1.50 -1.09 17.28
CA THR A 54 -1.99 -1.96 16.21
C THR A 54 -3.51 -2.14 16.32
N PHE A 55 -4.22 -2.01 15.20
CA PHE A 55 -5.66 -2.23 15.11
C PHE A 55 -6.03 -3.71 15.13
N GLY A 56 -5.25 -4.55 14.44
CA GLY A 56 -5.50 -5.99 14.42
C GLY A 56 -4.39 -6.80 13.77
N GLU A 57 -4.69 -8.05 13.44
CA GLU A 57 -3.72 -8.94 12.78
C GLU A 57 -3.22 -8.33 11.45
N LYS A 58 -1.96 -8.62 11.12
CA LYS A 58 -1.37 -8.29 9.82
C LYS A 58 -2.24 -8.83 8.69
N LEU A 59 -2.61 -7.96 7.76
CA LEU A 59 -3.42 -8.36 6.60
C LEU A 59 -2.59 -9.21 5.63
N ALA A 60 -3.21 -10.29 5.15
CA ALA A 60 -2.78 -10.96 3.93
C ALA A 60 -3.38 -10.23 2.71
N PRO A 61 -2.78 -10.34 1.51
CA PRO A 61 -3.36 -9.74 0.30
C PRO A 61 -4.83 -10.09 0.06
N SER A 62 -5.25 -11.33 0.32
CA SER A 62 -6.66 -11.74 0.22
C SER A 62 -7.57 -11.00 1.20
N LYS A 63 -7.17 -10.89 2.48
CA LYS A 63 -7.93 -10.14 3.48
C LYS A 63 -8.03 -8.65 3.13
N LEU A 64 -6.95 -8.07 2.58
CA LEU A 64 -6.97 -6.70 2.08
C LEU A 64 -7.93 -6.58 0.90
N ASN A 65 -7.89 -7.51 -0.06
CA ASN A 65 -8.78 -7.50 -1.20
C ASN A 65 -10.26 -7.58 -0.81
N SER A 66 -10.62 -8.47 0.12
CA SER A 66 -11.98 -8.54 0.67
C SER A 66 -12.42 -7.24 1.35
N ALA A 67 -11.50 -6.54 2.03
CA ALA A 67 -11.81 -5.25 2.59
C ALA A 67 -12.02 -4.17 1.51
N LEU A 68 -11.19 -4.18 0.45
CA LEU A 68 -11.38 -3.30 -0.71
C LEU A 68 -12.72 -3.56 -1.40
N ASP A 69 -13.17 -4.83 -1.48
CA ASP A 69 -14.51 -5.16 -1.98
C ASP A 69 -15.60 -4.55 -1.13
N ASN A 70 -15.46 -4.58 0.20
CA ASN A 70 -16.44 -3.97 1.10
C ASN A 70 -16.44 -2.44 1.00
N ILE A 71 -15.28 -1.80 0.85
CA ILE A 71 -15.15 -0.33 0.80
C ILE A 71 -15.66 0.19 -0.56
N PHE A 72 -15.23 -0.43 -1.65
CA PHE A 72 -15.46 -0.02 -3.03
C PHE A 72 -16.44 -1.00 -3.70
N ASN A 73 -17.68 -1.02 -3.21
CA ASN A 73 -18.75 -1.89 -3.69
C ASN A 73 -19.79 -1.15 -4.55
N SER A 74 -20.63 -1.92 -5.23
CA SER A 74 -21.70 -1.42 -6.11
C SER A 74 -22.78 -0.60 -5.42
N MET A 75 -23.00 -0.77 -4.11
CA MET A 75 -23.89 0.11 -3.34
C MET A 75 -23.32 1.53 -3.19
N ASN A 76 -22.01 1.70 -3.41
CA ASN A 76 -21.31 2.98 -3.41
C ASN A 76 -20.93 3.45 -4.82
N GLU A 77 -21.66 3.01 -5.85
CA GLU A 77 -21.45 3.36 -7.28
C GLU A 77 -20.17 2.78 -7.91
N TRP A 78 -19.45 1.91 -7.19
CA TRP A 78 -18.29 1.22 -7.75
C TRP A 78 -18.70 0.02 -8.59
N LYS A 79 -18.14 -0.05 -9.80
CA LYS A 79 -18.22 -1.25 -10.61
C LYS A 79 -17.08 -2.16 -10.17
N HIS A 80 -17.41 -3.39 -9.78
CA HIS A 80 -16.43 -4.47 -9.81
C HIS A 80 -16.25 -4.75 -11.29
N ASP A 81 -15.11 -4.35 -11.83
CA ASP A 81 -14.95 -4.31 -13.28
C ASP A 81 -15.33 -5.67 -13.88
N ASP A 82 -16.07 -5.60 -14.99
CA ASP A 82 -16.22 -6.73 -15.89
C ASP A 82 -14.84 -7.35 -16.14
N PRO A 83 -14.76 -8.66 -16.41
CA PRO A 83 -13.51 -9.33 -16.70
C PRO A 83 -12.61 -8.49 -17.61
N ILE A 84 -11.48 -8.03 -17.07
CA ILE A 84 -10.49 -7.33 -17.89
C ILE A 84 -9.89 -8.39 -18.81
N TYR A 85 -10.16 -8.25 -20.09
CA TYR A 85 -9.60 -9.13 -21.11
C TYR A 85 -8.26 -8.57 -21.58
N PHE A 86 -7.22 -9.41 -21.56
CA PHE A 86 -5.97 -9.14 -22.25
C PHE A 86 -5.73 -10.24 -23.28
N ASN A 87 -5.53 -9.87 -24.54
CA ASN A 87 -5.44 -10.82 -25.67
C ASN A 87 -6.60 -11.84 -25.69
N ASN A 88 -7.84 -11.37 -25.50
CA ASN A 88 -9.06 -12.20 -25.45
C ASN A 88 -9.09 -13.28 -24.34
N ARG A 89 -8.28 -13.12 -23.28
CA ARG A 89 -8.37 -13.94 -22.07
C ARG A 89 -8.76 -13.09 -20.88
N GLU A 90 -9.77 -13.55 -20.15
CA GLU A 90 -10.15 -12.96 -18.88
C GLU A 90 -8.98 -13.07 -17.89
N ILE A 91 -8.61 -11.95 -17.29
CA ILE A 91 -7.60 -11.92 -16.23
C ILE A 91 -8.29 -12.26 -14.92
N GLU A 92 -8.28 -13.54 -14.59
CA GLU A 92 -8.73 -14.01 -13.30
C GLU A 92 -7.59 -13.93 -12.28
N LEU A 93 -7.80 -13.17 -11.21
CA LEU A 93 -6.93 -13.26 -10.03
C LEU A 93 -7.42 -14.40 -9.15
N HIS A 94 -6.57 -15.40 -8.92
CA HIS A 94 -6.86 -16.50 -8.01
C HIS A 94 -5.93 -16.46 -6.82
N ILE A 95 -6.50 -16.58 -5.61
CA ILE A 95 -5.72 -16.87 -4.40
C ILE A 95 -6.15 -18.26 -3.92
N GLY A 96 -5.34 -19.26 -4.24
CA GLY A 96 -5.75 -20.66 -4.07
C GLY A 96 -6.78 -21.05 -5.14
N SER A 97 -7.92 -21.58 -4.72
CA SER A 97 -9.04 -21.92 -5.61
C SER A 97 -10.12 -20.84 -5.70
N GLN A 98 -9.95 -19.70 -5.02
CA GLN A 98 -10.94 -18.64 -4.98
C GLN A 98 -10.58 -17.53 -5.96
N LYS A 99 -11.50 -17.25 -6.89
CA LYS A 99 -11.50 -16.07 -7.74
C LYS A 99 -11.66 -14.82 -6.88
N GLN A 100 -10.87 -13.80 -7.19
CA GLN A 100 -10.80 -12.52 -6.49
C GLN A 100 -11.09 -11.40 -7.47
N VAL A 101 -11.72 -10.32 -6.98
CA VAL A 101 -11.91 -9.10 -7.78
C VAL A 101 -10.54 -8.45 -8.00
N SER A 102 -10.17 -8.32 -9.27
CA SER A 102 -8.88 -7.76 -9.70
C SER A 102 -8.84 -6.23 -9.60
N PHE A 103 -9.97 -5.56 -9.88
CA PHE A 103 -10.10 -4.10 -9.95
C PHE A 103 -11.52 -3.66 -9.57
N ARG A 104 -11.62 -2.46 -8.98
CA ARG A 104 -12.88 -1.72 -8.84
C ARG A 104 -12.74 -0.39 -9.55
N SER A 105 -13.75 0.04 -10.29
CA SER A 105 -13.76 1.31 -10.99
C SER A 105 -14.94 2.19 -10.61
N MET A 106 -14.73 3.51 -10.68
CA MET A 106 -15.77 4.51 -10.54
C MET A 106 -15.35 5.75 -11.32
N GLU A 107 -16.28 6.37 -12.05
CA GLU A 107 -16.05 7.66 -12.69
C GLU A 107 -16.52 8.77 -11.76
N LYS A 108 -15.65 9.74 -11.49
CA LYS A 108 -15.97 10.91 -10.67
C LYS A 108 -15.25 12.14 -11.23
N GLU A 109 -16.01 13.21 -11.45
CA GLU A 109 -15.49 14.52 -11.91
C GLU A 109 -14.62 14.40 -13.19
N GLY A 110 -14.99 13.52 -14.12
CA GLY A 110 -14.27 13.30 -15.38
C GLY A 110 -12.99 12.46 -15.25
N THR A 111 -12.69 11.91 -14.07
CA THR A 111 -11.60 10.96 -13.84
C THR A 111 -12.17 9.59 -13.50
N THR A 112 -11.65 8.55 -14.17
CA THR A 112 -11.92 7.16 -13.82
C THR A 112 -10.94 6.72 -12.72
N TYR A 113 -11.45 6.49 -11.52
CA TYR A 113 -10.67 5.95 -10.41
C TYR A 113 -10.66 4.43 -10.50
N ILE A 114 -9.48 3.81 -10.40
CA ILE A 114 -9.31 2.35 -10.37
C ILE A 114 -8.63 1.95 -9.07
N VAL A 115 -9.28 1.12 -8.27
CA VAL A 115 -8.67 0.49 -7.09
C VAL A 115 -8.33 -0.96 -7.42
N SER A 116 -7.04 -1.25 -7.52
CA SER A 116 -6.55 -2.60 -7.80
C SER A 116 -6.56 -3.47 -6.54
N SER A 117 -6.67 -4.78 -6.73
CA SER A 117 -6.19 -5.74 -5.74
C SER A 117 -4.70 -5.52 -5.45
N ALA A 118 -4.24 -6.04 -4.31
CA ALA A 118 -2.83 -5.97 -3.95
C ALA A 118 -1.94 -6.61 -5.02
N CYS A 119 -0.84 -5.94 -5.35
CA CYS A 119 0.18 -6.38 -6.30
C CYS A 119 1.56 -6.43 -5.62
N HIS A 120 2.57 -6.95 -6.30
CA HIS A 120 3.96 -6.98 -5.83
C HIS A 120 4.93 -6.26 -6.76
N ASP A 121 6.09 -5.88 -6.21
CA ASP A 121 7.18 -5.22 -6.94
C ASP A 121 8.35 -6.16 -7.29
N MET A 122 8.17 -7.48 -7.15
CA MET A 122 9.24 -8.45 -7.47
C MET A 122 9.45 -8.62 -8.98
N ALA A 123 10.72 -8.65 -9.41
CA ALA A 123 11.10 -9.02 -10.78
C ALA A 123 10.84 -10.49 -11.10
N ASN A 124 11.30 -11.39 -10.21
CA ASN A 124 11.32 -12.84 -10.42
C ASN A 124 10.87 -13.55 -9.13
N PRO A 125 9.58 -13.45 -8.77
CA PRO A 125 9.08 -14.13 -7.58
C PRO A 125 9.08 -15.65 -7.76
N THR A 126 9.38 -16.39 -6.69
CA THR A 126 9.00 -17.81 -6.66
C THR A 126 7.47 -17.94 -6.68
N PRO A 127 6.88 -19.08 -7.11
CA PRO A 127 5.42 -19.25 -7.13
C PRO A 127 4.74 -18.94 -5.80
N ILE A 128 5.37 -19.33 -4.68
CA ILE A 128 4.88 -19.05 -3.33
C ILE A 128 4.92 -17.55 -3.03
N GLN A 129 6.01 -16.86 -3.34
CA GLN A 129 6.12 -15.42 -3.14
C GLN A 129 5.10 -14.66 -3.98
N HIS A 130 4.93 -15.08 -5.24
CA HIS A 130 3.96 -14.51 -6.16
C HIS A 130 2.55 -14.58 -5.56
N GLN A 131 2.10 -15.78 -5.17
CA GLN A 131 0.79 -15.99 -4.56
C GLN A 131 0.62 -15.23 -3.22
N GLN A 132 1.63 -15.28 -2.34
CA GLN A 132 1.58 -14.62 -1.03
C GLN A 132 1.65 -13.10 -1.09
N SER A 133 1.99 -12.53 -2.24
CA SER A 133 2.14 -11.08 -2.45
C SER A 133 1.10 -10.52 -3.43
N GLY A 134 -0.03 -11.21 -3.59
CA GLY A 134 -1.17 -10.74 -4.36
C GLY A 134 -1.33 -11.38 -5.74
N GLY A 135 -0.39 -12.21 -6.19
CA GLY A 135 -0.53 -13.01 -7.42
C GLY A 135 -0.40 -12.21 -8.72
N ARG A 136 0.12 -10.98 -8.65
CA ARG A 136 0.32 -10.11 -9.81
C ARG A 136 1.37 -9.03 -9.53
N SER A 137 2.18 -8.70 -10.53
CA SER A 137 3.12 -7.58 -10.46
C SER A 137 2.42 -6.24 -10.70
N VAL A 138 3.03 -5.15 -10.21
CA VAL A 138 2.54 -3.79 -10.52
C VAL A 138 2.59 -3.51 -12.02
N ALA A 139 3.62 -4.00 -12.73
CA ALA A 139 3.76 -3.81 -14.17
C ALA A 139 2.61 -4.45 -14.95
N GLU A 140 2.25 -5.71 -14.63
CA GLU A 140 1.09 -6.38 -15.22
C GLU A 140 -0.21 -5.61 -14.95
N ALA A 141 -0.43 -5.18 -13.70
CA ALA A 141 -1.62 -4.43 -13.34
C ALA A 141 -1.74 -3.11 -14.13
N LEU A 142 -0.65 -2.36 -14.24
CA LEU A 142 -0.63 -1.10 -15.00
C LEU A 142 -0.80 -1.33 -16.50
N SER A 143 -0.20 -2.37 -17.06
CA SER A 143 -0.38 -2.77 -18.46
C SER A 143 -1.87 -3.04 -18.75
N TYR A 144 -2.55 -3.75 -17.84
CA TYR A 144 -3.98 -4.01 -18.00
C TYR A 144 -4.82 -2.74 -17.92
N ILE A 145 -4.58 -1.89 -16.91
CA ILE A 145 -5.33 -0.64 -16.74
C ILE A 145 -5.14 0.28 -17.96
N LYS A 146 -3.91 0.52 -18.42
CA LYS A 146 -3.68 1.43 -19.56
C LYS A 146 -4.36 0.94 -20.85
N ASN A 147 -4.44 -0.37 -21.05
CA ASN A 147 -5.03 -0.97 -22.24
C ASN A 147 -6.55 -1.03 -22.17
N ALA A 148 -7.13 -1.17 -20.98
CA ALA A 148 -8.57 -1.12 -20.75
C ALA A 148 -9.14 0.31 -20.93
N TYR A 149 -8.33 1.33 -20.65
CA TYR A 149 -8.74 2.74 -20.68
C TYR A 149 -7.85 3.59 -21.62
N PRO A 150 -7.80 3.30 -22.93
CA PRO A 150 -6.86 3.92 -23.86
C PRO A 150 -7.18 5.40 -24.20
N HIS A 151 -8.35 5.90 -23.81
CA HIS A 151 -8.84 7.24 -24.15
C HIS A 151 -9.34 8.05 -22.95
N GLN A 152 -9.13 7.57 -21.73
CA GLN A 152 -9.65 8.20 -20.51
C GLN A 152 -8.54 8.78 -19.65
N GLN A 153 -8.91 9.73 -18.80
CA GLN A 153 -8.13 10.13 -17.64
C GLN A 153 -8.41 9.14 -16.51
N VAL A 154 -7.36 8.45 -16.06
CA VAL A 154 -7.45 7.39 -15.05
C VAL A 154 -6.52 7.70 -13.90
N LYS A 155 -7.02 7.54 -12.68
CA LYS A 155 -6.21 7.50 -11.47
C LYS A 155 -6.22 6.09 -10.89
N ALA A 156 -5.11 5.38 -10.98
CA ALA A 156 -4.97 4.03 -10.45
C ALA A 156 -4.37 4.05 -9.04
N LEU A 157 -5.00 3.33 -8.13
CA LEU A 157 -4.66 3.21 -6.71
C LEU A 157 -4.37 1.73 -6.43
N ILE A 158 -3.09 1.40 -6.31
CA ILE A 158 -2.60 0.01 -6.28
C ILE A 158 -1.86 -0.24 -4.96
N PRO A 159 -2.44 -1.02 -4.03
CA PRO A 159 -1.69 -1.50 -2.88
C PRO A 159 -0.54 -2.40 -3.32
N ILE A 160 0.68 -2.10 -2.90
CA ILE A 160 1.88 -2.87 -3.21
C ILE A 160 2.35 -3.59 -1.96
N ALA A 161 2.39 -4.92 -2.01
CA ALA A 161 3.18 -5.74 -1.10
C ALA A 161 4.65 -5.65 -1.53
N GLN A 162 5.41 -4.76 -0.89
CA GLN A 162 6.82 -4.58 -1.20
C GLN A 162 7.63 -5.82 -0.83
N SER A 163 8.57 -6.19 -1.68
CA SER A 163 9.40 -7.38 -1.51
C SER A 163 10.55 -7.24 -0.51
N ASN A 164 10.47 -6.24 0.36
CA ASN A 164 11.49 -6.00 1.37
C ASN A 164 11.60 -7.19 2.35
N LYS A 165 12.79 -7.80 2.40
CA LYS A 165 13.13 -8.80 3.42
C LYS A 165 13.74 -8.09 4.61
N LEU A 166 12.93 -7.49 5.49
CA LEU A 166 13.46 -6.94 6.74
C LEU A 166 13.49 -8.03 7.82
N VAL A 167 14.73 -8.42 8.17
CA VAL A 167 15.32 -9.18 9.30
C VAL A 167 14.54 -10.32 10.00
N PHE A 168 13.21 -10.32 10.09
CA PHE A 168 12.44 -11.42 10.70
C PHE A 168 11.11 -11.76 10.00
N SER A 169 10.85 -11.23 8.80
CA SER A 169 9.59 -11.51 8.10
C SER A 169 9.80 -11.79 6.60
N THR A 170 9.17 -12.85 6.12
CA THR A 170 8.93 -13.10 4.68
C THR A 170 7.76 -12.28 4.13
N ARG A 171 7.07 -11.49 4.97
CA ARG A 171 5.86 -10.76 4.60
C ARG A 171 6.14 -9.28 4.42
N GLY A 172 5.93 -8.80 3.19
CA GLY A 172 6.16 -7.43 2.75
C GLY A 172 5.48 -6.36 3.59
N HIS A 173 6.04 -5.16 3.53
CA HIS A 173 5.39 -3.91 3.89
C HIS A 173 4.41 -3.51 2.80
N PHE A 174 3.21 -3.06 3.18
CA PHE A 174 2.26 -2.52 2.21
C PHE A 174 2.45 -1.02 2.06
N VAL A 175 2.47 -0.55 0.82
CA VAL A 175 2.39 0.87 0.48
C VAL A 175 1.29 1.06 -0.55
N LEU A 176 0.75 2.27 -0.69
CA LEU A 176 -0.17 2.58 -1.78
C LEU A 176 0.59 3.24 -2.93
N LEU A 177 0.43 2.75 -4.15
CA LEU A 177 0.87 3.44 -5.36
C LEU A 177 -0.30 4.20 -5.97
N GLU A 178 -0.12 5.51 -6.13
CA GLU A 178 -0.96 6.37 -6.96
C GLU A 178 -0.31 6.54 -8.34
N VAL A 179 -1.07 6.33 -9.41
CA VAL A 179 -0.60 6.50 -10.79
C VAL A 179 -1.62 7.29 -11.59
N ASP A 180 -1.16 8.36 -12.24
CA ASP A 180 -1.97 9.08 -13.22
C ASP A 180 -1.71 8.53 -14.62
N ILE A 181 -2.78 8.16 -15.32
CA ILE A 181 -2.76 7.67 -16.69
C ILE A 181 -3.69 8.56 -17.51
N ASN A 182 -3.20 9.04 -18.66
CA ASN A 182 -4.01 9.81 -19.59
C ASN A 182 -3.91 9.19 -20.98
N ALA A 183 -5.05 8.80 -21.55
CA ALA A 183 -5.14 8.18 -22.87
C ALA A 183 -4.13 7.01 -23.02
N GLY A 184 -4.15 6.09 -22.07
CA GLY A 184 -3.26 4.93 -22.02
C GLY A 184 -1.77 5.24 -21.74
N LYS A 185 -1.40 6.49 -21.47
CA LYS A 185 -0.01 6.87 -21.14
C LYS A 185 0.12 7.18 -19.65
N ILE A 186 0.99 6.44 -18.97
CA ILE A 186 1.35 6.69 -17.57
C ILE A 186 2.14 8.01 -17.49
N GLN A 187 1.62 8.97 -16.75
CA GLN A 187 2.18 10.32 -16.59
C GLN A 187 3.05 10.44 -15.33
N SER A 188 2.57 9.88 -14.23
CA SER A 188 3.19 10.01 -12.91
C SER A 188 3.00 8.72 -12.11
N ALA A 189 3.88 8.48 -11.14
CA ALA A 189 3.70 7.42 -10.16
C ALA A 189 4.29 7.86 -8.81
N LYS A 190 3.51 7.69 -7.75
CA LYS A 190 3.87 8.09 -6.39
C LYS A 190 3.49 7.01 -5.39
N ILE A 191 4.43 6.63 -4.54
CA ILE A 191 4.21 5.74 -3.40
C ILE A 191 3.84 6.58 -2.18
N HIS A 192 2.77 6.22 -1.49
CA HIS A 192 2.42 6.72 -0.17
C HIS A 192 2.74 5.66 0.88
N ASP A 193 3.68 5.99 1.77
CA ASP A 193 4.12 5.12 2.87
C ASP A 193 3.68 5.68 4.22
N SER A 194 2.84 4.91 4.92
CA SER A 194 2.33 5.27 6.25
C SER A 194 3.39 5.23 7.35
N LYS A 195 4.51 4.51 7.16
CA LYS A 195 5.57 4.35 8.19
C LYS A 195 6.63 5.44 8.20
N GLY A 196 6.46 6.51 7.44
CA GLY A 196 7.36 7.67 7.54
C GLY A 196 8.74 7.47 6.89
N GLY A 197 8.88 6.56 5.93
CA GLY A 197 10.09 6.44 5.10
C GLY A 197 11.26 5.68 5.73
N LEU A 198 11.16 5.22 6.98
CA LEU A 198 12.22 4.41 7.59
C LEU A 198 12.49 3.14 6.77
N LEU A 199 11.45 2.45 6.32
CA LEU A 199 11.61 1.26 5.47
C LEU A 199 12.15 1.61 4.07
N ASP A 200 11.78 2.79 3.54
CA ASP A 200 12.28 3.27 2.25
C ASP A 200 13.78 3.60 2.31
N THR A 201 14.30 4.00 3.48
CA THR A 201 15.74 4.22 3.70
C THR A 201 16.55 2.95 3.44
N PHE A 202 16.03 1.78 3.81
CA PHE A 202 16.70 0.50 3.61
C PHE A 202 16.37 -0.15 2.27
N TYR A 203 15.08 -0.18 1.90
CA TYR A 203 14.61 -0.90 0.71
C TYR A 203 14.66 -0.08 -0.57
N ARG A 204 14.52 1.26 -0.47
CA ARG A 204 14.41 2.18 -1.61
C ARG A 204 13.31 1.74 -2.58
N GLY A 205 12.09 1.57 -2.07
CA GLY A 205 10.93 1.05 -2.78
C GLY A 205 10.61 1.81 -4.06
N ALA A 206 10.67 3.14 -4.05
CA ALA A 206 10.48 3.93 -5.28
C ALA A 206 11.53 3.62 -6.35
N LYS A 207 12.82 3.55 -5.97
CA LYS A 207 13.89 3.19 -6.90
C LYS A 207 13.75 1.75 -7.40
N HIS A 208 13.39 0.82 -6.51
CA HIS A 208 13.16 -0.57 -6.86
C HIS A 208 12.03 -0.69 -7.88
N LEU A 209 10.87 -0.10 -7.59
CA LEU A 209 9.70 -0.15 -8.46
C LEU A 209 9.97 0.55 -9.79
N THR A 210 10.65 1.70 -9.79
CA THR A 210 11.07 2.38 -11.03
C THR A 210 11.84 1.44 -11.95
N LYS A 211 12.81 0.69 -11.41
CA LYS A 211 13.59 -0.27 -12.19
C LYS A 211 12.70 -1.37 -12.79
N GLN A 212 11.72 -1.88 -12.06
CA GLN A 212 10.83 -2.92 -12.57
C GLN A 212 9.90 -2.40 -13.67
N LEU A 213 9.33 -1.22 -13.46
CA LEU A 213 8.42 -0.61 -14.45
C LEU A 213 9.15 -0.27 -15.75
N LEU A 214 10.38 0.28 -15.67
CA LEU A 214 11.20 0.57 -16.84
C LEU A 214 11.66 -0.69 -17.59
N ALA A 215 11.67 -1.85 -16.94
CA ALA A 215 12.02 -3.12 -17.59
C ALA A 215 10.86 -3.73 -18.39
N ASP A 216 9.62 -3.27 -18.20
CA ASP A 216 8.45 -3.74 -18.94
C ASP A 216 8.15 -2.81 -20.12
N GLU A 217 8.58 -3.24 -21.32
CA GLU A 217 8.40 -2.48 -22.57
C GLU A 217 6.93 -2.20 -22.90
N ASN A 218 5.97 -3.01 -22.40
CA ASN A 218 4.54 -2.81 -22.68
C ASN A 218 3.99 -1.54 -22.02
N LEU A 219 4.65 -1.06 -20.96
CA LEU A 219 4.25 0.18 -20.28
C LEU A 219 4.56 1.42 -21.13
N GLY A 220 5.56 1.36 -22.02
CA GLY A 220 5.91 2.46 -22.91
C GLY A 220 6.38 3.72 -22.16
N LEU A 221 7.12 3.54 -21.07
CA LEU A 221 7.60 4.61 -20.19
C LEU A 221 8.82 5.33 -20.80
N ASP A 222 8.94 6.63 -20.53
CA ASP A 222 10.16 7.37 -20.85
C ASP A 222 11.34 6.86 -20.00
N LYS A 223 12.55 6.90 -20.54
CA LYS A 223 13.78 6.51 -19.83
C LYS A 223 14.02 7.29 -18.52
N ASN A 224 13.47 8.49 -18.42
CA ASN A 224 13.56 9.36 -17.25
C ASN A 224 12.37 9.20 -16.28
N PHE A 225 11.44 8.30 -16.59
CA PHE A 225 10.32 8.01 -15.69
C PHE A 225 10.87 7.53 -14.34
N ALA A 226 10.31 8.09 -13.27
CA ALA A 226 10.68 7.74 -11.91
C ALA A 226 9.43 7.71 -11.04
N VAL A 227 9.34 6.66 -10.22
CA VAL A 227 8.41 6.60 -9.10
C VAL A 227 8.96 7.49 -7.98
N THR A 228 8.09 8.29 -7.36
CA THR A 228 8.40 9.12 -6.19
C THR A 228 7.84 8.49 -4.92
N SER A 229 8.31 8.91 -3.75
CA SER A 229 7.78 8.51 -2.45
C SER A 229 7.29 9.72 -1.67
N GLU A 230 6.16 9.58 -0.98
CA GLU A 230 5.63 10.50 0.01
C GLU A 230 5.44 9.73 1.33
N HIS A 231 5.90 10.32 2.42
CA HIS A 231 5.99 9.68 3.73
C HIS A 231 5.09 10.41 4.72
N HIS A 232 4.11 9.69 5.28
CA HIS A 232 3.06 10.31 6.09
C HIS A 232 3.23 10.14 7.60
N SER A 233 4.01 9.14 8.05
CA SER A 233 4.23 8.84 9.47
C SER A 233 2.94 8.59 10.30
N ASP A 234 1.80 8.34 9.65
CA ASP A 234 0.53 8.02 10.32
C ASP A 234 0.54 6.68 11.05
N GLN A 235 1.42 5.76 10.63
CA GLN A 235 1.62 4.47 11.26
C GLN A 235 2.89 4.49 12.10
N SER A 236 2.73 4.27 13.41
CA SER A 236 3.87 4.10 14.32
C SER A 236 4.84 3.02 13.83
N LEU A 237 6.13 3.23 14.10
CA LEU A 237 7.18 2.26 13.77
C LEU A 237 6.91 0.88 14.39
N LEU A 238 6.41 0.85 15.62
CA LEU A 238 6.09 -0.37 16.37
C LEU A 238 4.84 -1.09 15.85
N ASN A 239 3.98 -0.39 15.12
CA ASN A 239 2.83 -0.99 14.46
C ASN A 239 3.30 -1.73 13.20
N GLY A 240 3.44 -3.05 13.27
CA GLY A 240 3.88 -3.89 12.14
C GLY A 240 2.77 -4.38 11.21
N ASN A 241 1.50 -4.08 11.52
CA ASN A 241 0.37 -4.87 11.02
C ASN A 241 -0.63 -4.09 10.16
N ASP A 242 -0.69 -2.76 10.28
CA ASP A 242 -1.76 -1.96 9.68
C ASP A 242 -1.39 -1.28 8.36
N CYS A 243 -0.19 -1.50 7.82
CA CYS A 243 0.24 -0.85 6.58
C CYS A 243 -0.73 -1.12 5.40
N GLY A 244 -1.29 -2.34 5.32
CA GLY A 244 -2.32 -2.64 4.32
C GLY A 244 -3.66 -1.93 4.57
N ARG A 245 -4.03 -1.69 5.84
CA ARG A 245 -5.23 -0.92 6.19
C ARG A 245 -5.04 0.55 5.83
N PHE A 246 -3.86 1.10 6.10
CA PHE A 246 -3.48 2.45 5.67
C PHE A 246 -3.49 2.59 4.15
N SER A 247 -3.01 1.60 3.39
CA SER A 247 -3.12 1.62 1.92
C SER A 247 -4.56 1.75 1.42
N ALA A 248 -5.51 1.02 2.03
CA ALA A 248 -6.93 1.15 1.68
C ALA A 248 -7.54 2.50 2.11
N TYR A 249 -7.16 2.99 3.29
CA TYR A 249 -7.57 4.29 3.81
C TYR A 249 -7.08 5.45 2.92
N TYR A 250 -5.81 5.43 2.53
CA TYR A 250 -5.24 6.41 1.61
C TYR A 250 -5.92 6.38 0.25
N ALA A 251 -6.24 5.20 -0.28
CA ALA A 251 -7.00 5.11 -1.52
C ALA A 251 -8.34 5.84 -1.39
N LYS A 252 -9.08 5.61 -0.29
CA LYS A 252 -10.34 6.31 -0.03
C LYS A 252 -10.16 7.83 0.11
N LYS A 253 -9.14 8.27 0.84
CA LYS A 253 -8.85 9.71 1.03
C LYS A 253 -8.46 10.43 -0.26
N ILE A 254 -7.70 9.78 -1.14
CA ILE A 254 -7.36 10.34 -2.46
C ILE A 254 -8.61 10.52 -3.32
N ILE A 255 -9.51 9.53 -3.33
CA ILE A 255 -10.79 9.61 -4.05
C ILE A 255 -11.71 10.72 -3.47
N ASP A 256 -11.64 10.95 -2.16
CA ASP A 256 -12.41 11.98 -1.46
C ASP A 256 -11.75 13.37 -1.50
N ASN A 257 -10.66 13.51 -2.27
CA ASN A 257 -9.96 14.75 -2.62
C ASN A 257 -8.95 15.32 -1.61
N ASP A 258 -8.57 14.63 -0.52
CA ASP A 258 -7.52 15.19 0.33
C ASP A 258 -6.76 14.18 1.20
N LEU A 259 -5.62 13.70 0.69
CA LEU A 259 -4.68 12.93 1.49
C LEU A 259 -3.93 13.80 2.51
N SER A 260 -3.81 15.12 2.32
CA SER A 260 -3.14 16.01 3.29
C SER A 260 -3.92 16.15 4.60
N LYS A 261 -5.20 15.75 4.60
CA LYS A 261 -6.04 15.65 5.80
C LYS A 261 -6.01 14.25 6.44
N ALA A 262 -5.24 13.31 5.90
CA ALA A 262 -5.07 12.01 6.51
C ALA A 262 -4.44 12.16 7.89
N ASN A 263 -4.93 11.38 8.85
CA ASN A 263 -4.37 11.32 10.20
C ASN A 263 -4.75 9.99 10.86
N ALA A 264 -4.03 9.63 11.92
CA ALA A 264 -4.22 8.38 12.64
C ALA A 264 -5.62 8.20 13.27
N VAL A 265 -6.29 9.29 13.67
CA VAL A 265 -7.63 9.24 14.32
C VAL A 265 -8.69 8.86 13.30
N ASP A 266 -8.74 9.58 12.19
CA ASP A 266 -9.61 9.29 11.06
C ASP A 266 -9.36 7.88 10.51
N ALA A 267 -8.08 7.49 10.38
CA ALA A 267 -7.71 6.16 9.91
C ALA A 267 -8.27 5.06 10.82
N ARG A 268 -8.23 5.26 12.14
CA ARG A 268 -8.76 4.30 13.11
C ARG A 268 -10.27 4.14 12.99
N ALA A 269 -11.02 5.25 12.90
CA ALA A 269 -12.47 5.19 12.67
C ALA A 269 -12.80 4.44 11.36
N PHE A 270 -12.02 4.71 10.30
CA PHE A 270 -12.12 3.97 9.05
C PHE A 270 -11.81 2.47 9.22
N PHE A 271 -10.81 2.09 10.04
CA PHE A 271 -10.49 0.69 10.32
C PHE A 271 -11.62 -0.03 11.07
N GLU A 272 -12.25 0.65 12.03
CA GLU A 272 -13.39 0.11 12.78
C GLU A 272 -14.57 -0.19 11.88
N GLN A 273 -14.86 0.69 10.93
CA GLN A 273 -15.97 0.51 10.00
C GLN A 273 -15.71 -0.61 8.97
N ASN A 274 -14.46 -0.76 8.50
CA ASN A 274 -14.18 -1.55 7.29
C ASN A 274 -13.38 -2.84 7.53
N PHE A 275 -12.72 -2.98 8.69
CA PHE A 275 -11.79 -4.09 8.96
C PHE A 275 -12.09 -4.87 10.24
N LYS A 276 -13.10 -4.46 11.02
CA LYS A 276 -13.50 -5.19 12.21
C LYS A 276 -14.24 -6.46 11.77
N LYS A 277 -13.81 -7.63 12.26
CA LYS A 277 -14.60 -8.86 12.12
C LYS A 277 -15.95 -8.61 12.78
N THR A 278 -17.05 -8.79 12.05
CA THR A 278 -18.30 -9.22 12.67
C THR A 278 -17.96 -10.49 13.44
N SER A 279 -17.97 -10.34 14.77
CA SER A 279 -17.82 -11.41 15.75
C SER A 279 -18.79 -12.55 15.48
#